data_AF-A0AAV2EQN7-F1
#
_entry.id   AF-A0AAV2EQN7-F1
#
_cell.length_a   1.000
_cell.length_b   1.000
_cell.length_c   1.000
_cell.angle_alpha   90.00
_cell.angle_beta   90.00
_cell.angle_gamma   90.00
#
_symmetry.space_group_name_H-M   'P 1'
#
loop_
_entity.id
_entity.type
_entity.pdbx_description
1 polymer ?
#
loop_
_entity_poly.entity_id
_entity_poly.type
_entity_poly.pdbx_seq_one_letter_code
_entity_poly.pdbx_strand_id
1 'polypeptide(L)'
;MDFKSAFLNGDLKEDVYVAQPPGFEDPRFPNHVYKLNKALYGLKQAPRAWYEKLSNVLVSNGFSRGSIDKTLFTKSQGSKMLLVQVYVDDIIFGSSDLRLCHEFEIL
;
A
#
# COMPACT_ATOMS: atom_id res chain seq x y z
N MET A 1 3.59 -1.91 12.63
CA MET A 1 4.47 -2.26 11.49
C MET A 1 4.44 -1.10 10.53
N ASP A 2 5.60 -0.69 10.02
CA ASP A 2 5.73 0.36 9.00
C ASP A 2 6.14 -0.27 7.68
N PHE A 3 5.36 -0.02 6.62
CA PHE A 3 5.61 -0.59 5.30
C PHE A 3 6.57 0.28 4.49
N LYS A 4 7.84 -0.14 4.43
CA LYS A 4 8.87 0.57 3.67
C LYS A 4 8.46 0.73 2.21
N SER A 5 8.61 1.94 1.70
CA SER A 5 8.29 2.26 0.31
C SER A 5 6.85 1.92 -0.09
N ALA A 6 5.90 2.03 0.85
CA ALA A 6 4.47 1.80 0.65
C ALA A 6 3.95 2.34 -0.70
N PHE A 7 4.21 3.62 -0.98
CA PHE A 7 3.71 4.26 -2.20
C PHE A 7 4.31 3.70 -3.49
N LEU A 8 5.57 3.25 -3.48
CA LEU A 8 6.19 2.67 -4.67
C LEU A 8 5.56 1.33 -5.08
N ASN A 9 4.80 0.69 -4.17
CA ASN A 9 4.03 -0.51 -4.46
C ASN A 9 2.65 -0.20 -5.07
N GLY A 10 2.19 1.05 -4.97
CA GLY A 10 0.93 1.52 -5.54
C GLY A 10 1.01 1.66 -7.06
N ASP A 11 0.05 1.06 -7.75
CA ASP A 11 -0.12 1.19 -9.19
C ASP A 11 -0.90 2.49 -9.50
N LEU A 12 -0.34 3.33 -10.39
CA LEU A 12 -1.02 4.54 -10.84
C LEU A 12 -2.07 4.19 -11.90
N LYS A 13 -3.30 4.65 -11.71
CA LYS A 13 -4.39 4.47 -12.67
C LYS A 13 -4.36 5.49 -13.80
N GLU A 14 -3.89 6.70 -13.48
CA GLU A 14 -3.69 7.77 -14.44
C GLU A 14 -2.23 7.89 -14.87
N ASP A 15 -2.02 8.47 -16.06
CA ASP A 15 -0.70 8.86 -16.52
C ASP A 15 -0.25 10.13 -15.77
N VAL A 16 0.81 9.97 -14.99
CA VAL A 16 1.41 11.06 -14.22
C VAL A 16 2.77 11.36 -14.81
N TYR A 17 2.98 12.63 -15.15
CA TYR A 17 4.25 13.14 -15.63
C TYR A 17 4.82 14.14 -14.64
N VAL A 18 6.13 14.07 -14.42
CA VAL A 18 6.86 15.00 -13.57
C VAL A 18 7.98 15.66 -14.36
N ALA A 19 8.29 16.90 -13.99
CA ALA A 19 9.49 17.55 -14.50
C ALA A 19 10.73 16.69 -14.19
N GLN A 20 11.76 16.84 -15.02
CA GLN A 20 13.03 16.16 -14.79
C GLN A 20 13.59 16.64 -13.44
N PRO A 21 13.86 15.73 -12.49
CA PRO A 21 14.38 16.14 -11.21
C PRO A 21 15.81 16.67 -11.36
N PRO A 22 16.22 17.61 -10.49
CA PRO A 22 17.57 18.15 -10.51
C PRO A 22 18.64 17.06 -10.48
N GLY A 23 19.57 17.11 -11.44
CA GLY A 23 20.66 16.13 -11.60
C GLY A 23 20.32 14.92 -12.48
N PHE A 24 19.09 14.82 -13.00
CA PHE A 24 18.63 13.76 -13.90
C PHE A 24 18.07 14.30 -15.22
N GLU A 25 18.35 15.56 -15.53
CA GLU A 25 17.98 16.17 -16.81
C GLU A 25 18.75 15.52 -17.97
N ASP A 26 18.07 15.11 -19.05
CA ASP A 26 18.72 14.67 -20.29
C ASP A 26 19.11 15.90 -21.12
N PRO A 27 20.42 16.15 -21.35
CA PRO A 27 20.88 17.31 -22.11
C PRO A 27 20.38 17.33 -23.57
N ARG A 28 20.04 16.15 -24.12
CA ARG A 28 19.52 16.02 -25.49
C ARG A 28 18.03 16.33 -25.57
N PHE A 29 17.32 16.19 -24.44
CA PHE A 29 15.87 16.39 -24.35
C PHE A 29 15.51 17.27 -23.15
N PRO A 30 15.94 18.54 -23.13
CA PRO A 30 15.78 19.41 -21.96
C PRO A 30 14.31 19.70 -21.61
N ASN A 31 13.41 19.63 -22.58
CA ASN A 31 11.97 19.91 -22.40
C ASN A 31 11.13 18.65 -22.15
N HIS A 32 11.75 17.47 -22.03
CA HIS A 32 11.01 16.24 -21.72
C HIS A 32 10.61 16.19 -20.25
N VAL A 33 9.68 15.28 -19.97
CA VAL A 33 9.17 14.96 -18.63
C VAL A 33 9.26 13.46 -18.42
N TYR A 34 9.38 13.02 -17.16
CA TYR A 34 9.35 11.61 -16.82
C TYR A 34 7.92 11.14 -16.55
N LYS A 35 7.53 10.04 -17.18
CA LYS A 35 6.30 9.33 -16.83
C LYS A 35 6.56 8.45 -15.61
N LEU A 36 5.74 8.59 -14.58
CA LEU A 36 5.81 7.73 -13.40
C LEU A 36 5.09 6.42 -13.66
N ASN A 37 5.81 5.30 -13.49
CA ASN A 37 5.24 3.95 -13.58
C ASN A 37 4.63 3.47 -12.25
N LYS A 38 5.03 4.07 -11.14
CA LYS A 38 4.60 3.75 -9.77
C LYS A 38 4.28 5.03 -9.02
N ALA A 39 3.43 4.93 -8.01
CA ALA A 39 3.11 6.09 -7.20
C ALA A 39 4.32 6.54 -6.37
N LEU A 40 4.50 7.84 -6.22
CA LEU A 40 5.62 8.45 -5.52
C LEU A 40 5.11 9.27 -4.33
N TYR A 41 5.95 9.42 -3.30
CA TYR A 41 5.67 10.34 -2.20
C TYR A 41 5.41 11.75 -2.73
N GLY A 42 4.45 12.45 -2.11
CA GLY A 42 4.01 13.79 -2.54
C GLY A 42 2.93 13.80 -3.63
N LEU A 43 2.65 12.66 -4.29
CA LEU A 43 1.48 12.57 -5.16
C LEU A 43 0.19 12.46 -4.33
N LYS A 44 -0.82 13.28 -4.65
CA LYS A 44 -2.13 13.25 -3.99
C LYS A 44 -2.82 11.86 -4.08
N GLN A 45 -2.56 11.11 -5.15
CA GLN A 45 -3.12 9.78 -5.39
C GLN A 45 -2.30 8.64 -4.78
N ALA A 46 -1.05 8.88 -4.34
CA ALA A 46 -0.17 7.82 -3.86
C ALA A 46 -0.73 7.04 -2.67
N PRO A 47 -1.30 7.68 -1.63
CA PRO A 47 -1.91 6.95 -0.51
C PRO A 47 -3.05 6.03 -0.97
N ARG A 48 -3.87 6.48 -1.92
CA ARG A 48 -4.98 5.69 -2.46
C ARG A 48 -4.48 4.50 -3.29
N ALA A 49 -3.50 4.73 -4.17
CA ALA A 49 -2.91 3.68 -4.99
C ALA A 49 -2.28 2.58 -4.13
N TRP A 50 -1.58 2.97 -3.06
CA TRP A 50 -1.05 2.04 -2.07
C TRP A 50 -2.15 1.26 -1.35
N TYR A 51 -3.15 1.96 -0.78
CA TYR A 51 -4.23 1.32 -0.06
C TYR A 51 -5.00 0.32 -0.94
N GLU A 52 -5.28 0.66 -2.20
CA GLU A 52 -5.94 -0.26 -3.14
C GLU A 52 -5.10 -1.52 -3.38
N LYS A 53 -3.78 -1.38 -3.55
CA LYS A 53 -2.86 -2.51 -3.70
C LYS A 53 -2.86 -3.41 -2.47
N LEU A 54 -2.58 -2.84 -1.30
CA LEU A 54 -2.53 -3.56 -0.02
C LEU A 54 -3.85 -4.26 0.25
N SER A 55 -4.96 -3.55 0.07
CA SER A 55 -6.28 -4.10 0.34
C SER A 55 -6.61 -5.29 -0.55
N ASN A 56 -6.22 -5.26 -1.83
CA ASN A 56 -6.39 -6.40 -2.72
C ASN A 56 -5.56 -7.60 -2.27
N VAL A 57 -4.32 -7.39 -1.83
CA VAL A 57 -3.45 -8.45 -1.27
C VAL A 57 -4.07 -9.05 -0.01
N LEU A 58 -4.58 -8.24 0.91
CA LEU A 58 -5.23 -8.73 2.13
C LEU A 58 -6.47 -9.57 1.78
N VAL A 59 -7.34 -9.07 0.90
CA VAL A 59 -8.56 -9.78 0.48
C VAL A 59 -8.22 -11.10 -0.23
N SER A 60 -7.22 -11.11 -1.13
CA SER A 60 -6.78 -12.35 -1.79
C SER A 60 -6.20 -13.37 -0.82
N ASN A 61 -5.70 -12.93 0.34
CA ASN A 61 -5.19 -13.77 1.42
C ASN A 61 -6.23 -14.12 2.49
N GLY A 62 -7.52 -13.96 2.16
CA GLY A 62 -8.64 -14.42 2.98
C GLY A 62 -9.04 -13.47 4.10
N PHE A 63 -8.61 -12.21 4.06
CA PHE A 63 -9.12 -11.18 4.97
C PHE A 63 -10.46 -10.64 4.46
N SER A 64 -11.37 -10.38 5.39
CA SER A 64 -12.59 -9.61 5.16
C SER A 64 -12.33 -8.14 5.44
N ARG A 65 -12.75 -7.27 4.51
CA ARG A 65 -12.73 -5.82 4.72
C ARG A 65 -13.93 -5.39 5.56
N GLY A 66 -13.72 -4.49 6.51
CA GLY A 66 -14.78 -3.96 7.35
C GLY A 66 -15.92 -3.30 6.56
N SER A 67 -17.15 -3.44 7.08
CA SER A 67 -18.35 -2.87 6.45
C SER A 67 -18.44 -1.36 6.67
N ILE A 68 -18.14 -0.91 7.90
CA ILE A 68 -18.15 0.49 8.33
C ILE A 68 -16.79 1.12 8.07
N ASP A 69 -15.76 0.65 8.78
CA ASP A 69 -14.39 1.08 8.55
C ASP A 69 -13.73 0.22 7.46
N LYS A 70 -13.43 0.83 6.32
CA LYS A 70 -12.78 0.15 5.18
C LYS A 70 -11.29 -0.12 5.43
N THR A 71 -10.69 0.56 6.39
CA THR A 71 -9.28 0.41 6.75
C THR A 71 -9.03 -0.71 7.77
N LEU A 72 -10.10 -1.24 8.37
CA LEU A 72 -10.08 -2.43 9.22
C LEU A 72 -10.28 -3.70 8.40
N PHE A 73 -9.43 -4.69 8.64
CA PHE A 73 -9.48 -6.03 8.05
C PHE A 73 -9.49 -7.08 9.16
N THR A 74 -10.24 -8.15 8.92
CA THR A 74 -10.34 -9.27 9.86
C THR A 74 -10.12 -10.60 9.15
N LYS A 75 -9.47 -11.55 9.83
CA LYS A 75 -9.34 -12.92 9.36
C LYS A 75 -9.65 -13.86 10.52
N SER A 76 -10.60 -14.77 10.31
CA SER A 76 -11.03 -15.73 11.33
C SER A 76 -10.61 -17.14 10.94
N GLN A 77 -10.07 -17.89 11.90
CA GLN A 77 -9.77 -19.32 11.77
C GLN A 77 -10.33 -20.06 12.98
N GLY A 78 -11.55 -20.60 12.83
CA GLY A 78 -12.29 -21.18 13.97
C GLY A 78 -12.62 -20.11 15.00
N SER A 79 -12.22 -20.32 16.26
CA SER A 79 -12.36 -19.35 17.35
C SER A 79 -11.28 -18.26 17.39
N LYS A 80 -10.28 -18.33 16.50
CA LYS A 80 -9.17 -17.39 16.44
C LYS A 80 -9.47 -16.27 15.48
N MET A 81 -8.99 -15.08 15.80
CA MET A 81 -9.21 -13.88 15.00
C MET A 81 -7.93 -13.06 14.94
N LEU A 82 -7.62 -12.57 13.76
CA LEU A 82 -6.60 -11.55 13.49
C LEU A 82 -7.31 -10.28 13.01
N LEU A 83 -6.99 -9.16 13.65
CA LEU A 83 -7.42 -7.82 13.30
C LEU A 83 -6.24 -7.06 12.73
N VAL A 84 -6.45 -6.34 11.62
CA VAL A 84 -5.44 -5.52 10.95
C VAL A 84 -6.07 -4.18 10.63
N GLN A 85 -5.53 -3.12 11.21
CA GLN A 85 -5.91 -1.74 10.99
C GLN A 85 -4.82 -1.04 10.19
N VAL A 86 -5.18 -0.45 9.05
CA VAL A 86 -4.26 0.26 8.17
C VAL A 86 -4.44 1.76 8.33
N TYR A 87 -3.35 2.50 8.49
CA TYR A 87 -3.34 3.95 8.45
C TYR A 87 -2.20 4.43 7.55
N VAL A 88 -2.53 4.75 6.30
CA VAL A 88 -1.55 5.12 5.27
C VAL A 88 -0.48 4.02 5.10
N ASP A 89 0.74 4.23 5.57
CA ASP A 89 1.89 3.33 5.55
C ASP A 89 2.07 2.52 6.86
N ASP A 90 1.40 2.93 7.93
CA ASP A 90 1.38 2.21 9.20
C ASP A 90 0.31 1.13 9.24
N ILE A 91 0.66 -0.01 9.84
CA ILE A 91 -0.23 -1.14 10.09
C ILE A 91 -0.15 -1.54 11.56
N ILE A 92 -1.29 -1.51 12.23
CA ILE A 92 -1.46 -2.05 13.58
C ILE A 92 -2.26 -3.33 13.45
N PHE A 93 -1.78 -4.42 14.04
CA PHE A 93 -2.49 -5.69 14.02
C PHE A 93 -2.39 -6.41 15.36
N GLY A 94 -3.33 -7.30 15.61
CA GLY A 94 -3.40 -8.09 16.83
C GLY A 94 -4.26 -9.32 16.62
N SER A 95 -3.91 -10.40 17.31
CA SER A 95 -4.57 -11.70 17.15
C SER A 95 -4.81 -12.37 18.50
N SER A 96 -5.81 -13.23 18.56
CA SER A 96 -5.99 -14.17 19.67
C SER A 96 -5.07 -15.41 19.60
N ASP A 97 -4.27 -15.56 18.53
CA ASP A 97 -3.23 -16.59 18.38
C ASP A 97 -1.97 -15.97 17.76
N LEU A 98 -0.82 -16.12 18.44
CA LEU A 98 0.48 -15.60 18.01
C LEU A 98 0.94 -16.15 16.66
N ARG A 99 0.51 -17.34 16.26
CA ARG A 99 0.85 -17.91 14.94
C ARG A 99 0.27 -17.08 13.81
N LEU A 100 -0.95 -16.57 13.98
CA LEU A 100 -1.57 -15.70 12.97
C LEU A 100 -0.85 -14.35 12.85
N CYS A 101 -0.29 -13.84 13.96
CA CYS A 101 0.58 -12.66 13.90
C CYS A 101 1.82 -12.95 13.06
N HIS A 102 2.50 -14.08 13.31
CA HIS A 102 3.70 -14.44 12.57
C HIS A 102 3.43 -14.71 11.09
N GLU A 103 2.34 -15.39 10.76
CA GLU A 103 1.88 -15.59 9.38
C GLU A 103 1.58 -14.26 8.66
N PHE A 104 1.06 -13.27 9.38
CA PHE A 104 0.80 -11.94 8.83
C PHE A 104 2.08 -11.15 8.60
N GLU A 105 3.07 -11.26 9.49
CA GLU A 105 4.34 -10.53 9.37
C GLU A 105 5.16 -10.92 8.13
N ILE A 106 4.97 -12.14 7.62
CA ILE A 106 5.69 -12.68 6.45
C ILE A 106 4.87 -12.58 5.16
N LEU A 107 3.67 -12.00 5.21
CA LEU A 107 2.76 -11.84 4.08
C LEU A 107 3.22 -10.73 3.12
#